data_AF-A0A163JHQ0-F1
#
_entry.id   AF-A0A163JHQ0-F1
#
_cell.length_a   1.000
_cell.length_b   1.000
_cell.length_c   1.000
_cell.angle_alpha   90.00
_cell.angle_beta   90.00
_cell.angle_gamma   90.00
#
_symmetry.space_group_name_H-M   'P 1'
#
loop_
_entity.id
_entity.type
_entity.pdbx_description
1 polymer ?
#
loop_
_entity_poly.entity_id
_entity_poly.type
_entity_poly.pdbx_seq_one_letter_code
_entity_poly.pdbx_strand_id
1 'polypeptide(L)'
;MKTMKHTTTPLTRTLAAAGLAGILMISASGLPSSHVHAETRTAASTDQAETPAITPPLVTSKTLQSKEKWLETDIKIPVFQGLADTKYQEQLNDIIESHASKDMAKWEKEAAETAASAQKNGYTMRPYQLTITYELTSDGTDGDLISLKVITEGMGMNNGVPRVDTYNFRNEAEAQRVTLEDLFGRDYKAIVDQAVKTAIAADQENYFQHEDGFQGIDAGQAFYVSGGTAYIVFQKYSSAPGAAGMPEFAVKLPGQGQATEEQAAAAVMKSGVYYKDNNGKIMVPAAQVLRQLHFDVKWNGKNKTAEISKGAVWSAVTLNKDAYSFGKMAPRPLGSAPEMKGGHVYVPLAFLTDILHLQAKQDKHGDITVTAAQ
;
A
#
# COMPACT_ATOMS: atom_id res chain seq x y z
N MET A 1 41.41 19.30 48.00
CA MET A 1 40.70 20.58 47.74
C MET A 1 41.66 21.56 47.08
N LYS A 2 41.51 21.77 45.77
CA LYS A 2 42.07 22.89 45.01
C LYS A 2 41.24 23.01 43.73
N THR A 3 40.35 23.99 43.73
CA THR A 3 39.42 24.32 42.65
C THR A 3 40.16 25.05 41.53
N MET A 4 40.17 24.48 40.32
CA MET A 4 40.55 25.19 39.09
C MET A 4 39.29 25.46 38.27
N LYS A 5 38.98 26.73 38.09
CA LYS A 5 37.93 27.25 37.19
C LYS A 5 38.53 27.36 35.79
N HIS A 6 37.91 26.77 34.80
CA HIS A 6 38.13 27.09 33.39
C HIS A 6 36.86 27.69 32.81
N THR A 7 36.98 28.94 32.36
CA THR A 7 35.97 29.70 31.62
C THR A 7 36.56 29.98 30.25
N THR A 8 35.92 29.52 29.18
CA THR A 8 36.05 30.10 27.82
C THR A 8 34.86 29.69 26.95
N THR A 9 33.96 30.65 26.78
CA THR A 9 33.11 31.08 25.65
C THR A 9 32.73 30.09 24.51
N PRO A 10 31.43 29.99 24.14
CA PRO A 10 30.97 29.25 22.97
C PRO A 10 31.02 30.07 21.68
N LEU A 11 31.45 29.45 20.57
CA LEU A 11 31.38 30.03 19.22
C LEU A 11 30.04 29.65 18.57
N THR A 12 29.17 30.65 18.42
CA THR A 12 27.99 30.61 17.55
C THR A 12 28.39 30.80 16.09
N ARG A 13 27.95 29.92 15.19
CA ARG A 13 27.91 30.20 13.74
C ARG A 13 26.50 30.02 13.21
N THR A 14 25.83 31.15 13.07
CA THR A 14 24.64 31.38 12.27
C THR A 14 25.01 31.27 10.79
N LEU A 15 24.22 30.56 10.00
CA LEU A 15 24.19 30.69 8.54
C LEU A 15 22.74 30.89 8.12
N ALA A 16 22.47 32.08 7.61
CA ALA A 16 21.25 32.50 6.96
C ALA A 16 21.60 32.93 5.52
N ALA A 17 20.54 33.06 4.69
CA ALA A 17 20.49 33.55 3.30
C ALA A 17 20.73 32.46 2.23
N ALA A 18 20.05 32.40 1.09
CA ALA A 18 18.94 33.12 0.44
C ALA A 18 18.40 32.13 -0.65
N GLY A 19 17.14 32.09 -1.10
CA GLY A 19 16.33 33.17 -1.61
C GLY A 19 16.82 33.61 -3.01
N LEU A 20 16.36 32.97 -4.10
CA LEU A 20 16.30 33.60 -5.43
C LEU A 20 15.43 32.79 -6.41
N ALA A 21 14.32 33.41 -6.79
CA ALA A 21 13.52 33.11 -7.96
C ALA A 21 14.28 33.48 -9.24
N GLY A 22 14.08 32.72 -10.31
CA GLY A 22 14.66 33.00 -11.63
C GLY A 22 13.70 32.57 -12.74
N ILE A 23 12.88 33.51 -13.18
CA ILE A 23 12.06 33.45 -14.40
C ILE A 23 12.98 33.66 -15.60
N LEU A 24 12.87 32.82 -16.63
CA LEU A 24 13.40 33.12 -17.97
C LEU A 24 12.44 32.60 -19.04
N MET A 25 11.61 33.52 -19.52
CA MET A 25 10.84 33.42 -20.76
C MET A 25 11.73 33.91 -21.90
N ILE A 26 11.87 33.11 -22.97
CA ILE A 26 12.22 33.64 -24.30
C ILE A 26 11.26 33.05 -25.32
N SER A 27 10.36 33.91 -25.76
CA SER A 27 9.56 33.81 -26.97
C SER A 27 10.40 34.19 -28.20
N ALA A 28 10.29 33.43 -29.29
CA ALA A 28 10.66 33.88 -30.63
C ALA A 28 9.59 33.46 -31.63
N SER A 29 8.92 34.46 -32.19
CA SER A 29 7.93 34.41 -33.26
C SER A 29 8.59 34.58 -34.64
N GLY A 30 8.09 33.88 -35.67
CA GLY A 30 8.36 34.24 -37.07
C GLY A 30 8.08 33.13 -38.09
N LEU A 31 6.88 33.16 -38.69
CA LEU A 31 6.51 32.51 -39.98
C LEU A 31 6.99 33.40 -41.16
N PRO A 32 7.11 32.88 -42.42
CA PRO A 32 5.96 32.78 -43.32
C PRO A 32 5.92 31.53 -44.22
N SER A 33 4.70 31.26 -44.68
CA SER A 33 4.23 30.18 -45.54
C SER A 33 4.65 30.31 -47.02
N SER A 34 4.74 29.18 -47.71
CA SER A 34 4.40 29.09 -49.14
C SER A 34 3.86 27.69 -49.47
N HIS A 35 2.66 27.68 -50.03
CA HIS A 35 1.95 26.51 -50.57
C HIS A 35 2.70 25.87 -51.74
N VAL A 36 2.50 24.57 -51.97
CA VAL A 36 1.85 24.02 -53.18
C VAL A 36 1.99 22.48 -53.24
N HIS A 37 0.90 21.87 -53.72
CA HIS A 37 0.68 20.51 -54.22
C HIS A 37 0.41 19.35 -53.26
N ALA A 38 -0.90 19.09 -53.12
CA ALA A 38 -1.47 17.79 -52.89
C ALA A 38 -1.17 16.85 -54.07
N GLU A 39 -0.59 15.69 -53.77
CA GLU A 39 -0.79 14.47 -54.55
C GLU A 39 -1.30 13.38 -53.61
N THR A 40 -2.51 12.93 -53.90
CA THR A 40 -3.14 11.75 -53.33
C THR A 40 -2.28 10.52 -53.62
N ARG A 41 -1.73 9.88 -52.58
CA ARG A 41 -1.18 8.53 -52.69
C ARG A 41 -1.89 7.62 -51.71
N THR A 42 -2.64 6.71 -52.32
CA THR A 42 -3.35 5.54 -51.80
C THR A 42 -2.75 4.97 -50.51
N ALA A 43 -3.56 4.95 -49.45
CA ALA A 43 -3.25 4.24 -48.21
C ALA A 43 -3.21 2.73 -48.48
N ALA A 44 -2.03 2.13 -48.37
CA ALA A 44 -1.89 0.69 -48.22
C ALA A 44 -2.12 0.38 -46.74
N SER A 45 -3.22 -0.33 -46.44
CA SER A 45 -3.50 -0.89 -45.13
C SER A 45 -2.44 -1.95 -44.81
N THR A 46 -1.50 -1.63 -43.91
CA THR A 46 -0.74 -2.64 -43.19
C THR A 46 -1.45 -2.93 -41.89
N ASP A 47 -2.14 -4.06 -41.85
CA ASP A 47 -2.56 -4.74 -40.62
C ASP A 47 -1.29 -5.11 -39.84
N GLN A 48 -0.88 -4.24 -38.91
CA GLN A 48 0.12 -4.59 -37.90
C GLN A 48 -0.66 -4.96 -36.63
N ALA A 49 -0.60 -6.24 -36.28
CA ALA A 49 -1.04 -6.73 -35.00
C ALA A 49 -0.31 -5.94 -33.88
N GLU A 50 -1.05 -5.08 -33.18
CA GLU A 50 -0.56 -4.39 -31.99
C GLU A 50 -0.20 -5.44 -30.94
N THR A 51 1.10 -5.62 -30.74
CA THR A 51 1.64 -6.34 -29.59
C THR A 51 1.23 -5.54 -28.35
N PRO A 52 0.64 -6.15 -27.30
CA PRO A 52 0.22 -5.40 -26.12
C PRO A 52 1.45 -4.69 -25.54
N ALA A 53 1.39 -3.35 -25.50
CA ALA A 53 2.41 -2.51 -24.92
C ALA A 53 2.58 -2.90 -23.44
N ILE A 54 3.70 -3.56 -23.12
CA ILE A 54 4.05 -3.88 -21.74
C ILE A 54 4.42 -2.56 -21.08
N THR A 55 3.52 -2.02 -20.26
CA THR A 55 3.82 -0.83 -19.46
C THR A 55 5.01 -1.17 -18.55
N PRO A 56 6.11 -0.39 -18.60
CA PRO A 56 7.27 -0.64 -17.76
C PRO A 56 6.88 -0.56 -16.27
N PRO A 57 7.48 -1.38 -15.39
CA PRO A 57 7.15 -1.38 -13.97
C PRO A 57 7.53 -0.04 -13.33
N LEU A 58 6.68 0.48 -12.46
CA LEU A 58 6.90 1.74 -11.72
C LEU A 58 8.22 1.74 -10.92
N VAL A 59 8.62 0.59 -10.39
CA VAL A 59 9.84 0.41 -9.61
C VAL A 59 10.67 -0.73 -10.18
N THR A 60 11.94 -0.45 -10.43
CA THR A 60 12.97 -1.44 -10.74
C THR A 60 13.97 -1.52 -9.59
N SER A 61 15.00 -2.35 -9.71
CA SER A 61 16.01 -2.53 -8.68
C SER A 61 17.41 -2.23 -9.19
N LYS A 62 18.21 -1.56 -8.35
CA LYS A 62 19.65 -1.40 -8.52
C LYS A 62 20.37 -2.14 -7.41
N THR A 63 21.46 -2.82 -7.75
CA THR A 63 22.32 -3.48 -6.77
C THR A 63 23.54 -2.64 -6.47
N LEU A 64 23.95 -2.62 -5.20
CA LEU A 64 25.22 -2.04 -4.75
C LEU A 64 26.11 -3.17 -4.20
N GLN A 65 27.42 -2.97 -4.28
CA GLN A 65 28.40 -3.95 -3.83
C GLN A 65 29.55 -3.23 -3.12
N SER A 66 29.95 -3.78 -1.97
CA SER A 66 31.14 -3.31 -1.27
C SER A 66 32.42 -3.81 -1.94
N LYS A 67 33.52 -3.07 -1.78
CA LYS A 67 34.88 -3.53 -2.10
C LYS A 67 35.67 -3.97 -0.86
N GLU A 68 35.09 -3.83 0.32
CA GLU A 68 35.73 -4.25 1.57
C GLU A 68 35.61 -5.77 1.73
N LYS A 69 36.74 -6.47 1.76
CA LYS A 69 36.78 -7.93 1.83
C LYS A 69 36.22 -8.49 3.15
N TRP A 70 36.16 -7.66 4.19
CA TRP A 70 35.57 -8.03 5.48
C TRP A 70 34.07 -7.72 5.59
N LEU A 71 33.44 -7.28 4.50
CA LEU A 71 32.01 -7.04 4.41
C LEU A 71 31.41 -7.76 3.19
N GLU A 72 30.50 -8.69 3.44
CA GLU A 72 29.64 -9.28 2.42
C GLU A 72 28.38 -8.42 2.28
N THR A 73 27.97 -8.10 1.05
CA THR A 73 26.79 -7.25 0.80
C THR A 73 25.77 -7.92 -0.11
N ASP A 74 24.50 -7.90 0.31
CA ASP A 74 23.34 -8.15 -0.53
C ASP A 74 22.44 -6.90 -0.52
N ILE A 75 22.81 -5.92 -1.34
CA ILE A 75 22.14 -4.61 -1.38
C ILE A 75 21.34 -4.51 -2.67
N LYS A 76 20.02 -4.43 -2.53
CA LYS A 76 19.04 -4.19 -3.59
C LYS A 76 18.15 -3.03 -3.20
N ILE A 77 18.34 -1.89 -3.88
CA ILE A 77 17.57 -0.65 -3.65
C ILE A 77 16.54 -0.42 -4.77
N PRO A 78 15.41 0.23 -4.46
CA PRO A 78 14.41 0.57 -5.47
C PRO A 78 14.88 1.75 -6.33
N VAL A 79 14.47 1.73 -7.61
CA VAL A 79 14.63 2.84 -8.54
C VAL A 79 13.29 3.10 -9.19
N PHE A 80 12.70 4.26 -8.88
CA PHE A 80 11.45 4.72 -9.47
C PHE A 80 11.65 5.20 -10.90
N GLN A 81 10.70 4.86 -11.77
CA GLN A 81 10.65 5.31 -13.16
C GLN A 81 9.19 5.58 -13.57
N GLY A 82 9.00 6.54 -14.48
CA GLY A 82 7.68 6.88 -15.00
C GLY A 82 6.80 7.68 -14.04
N LEU A 83 7.38 8.35 -13.03
CA LEU A 83 6.66 9.33 -12.23
C LEU A 83 6.34 10.57 -13.08
N ALA A 84 5.21 11.21 -12.79
CA ALA A 84 4.79 12.44 -13.47
C ALA A 84 5.71 13.61 -13.12
N ASP A 85 6.14 13.72 -11.86
CA ASP A 85 7.16 14.67 -11.41
C ASP A 85 8.56 14.05 -11.53
N THR A 86 9.24 14.35 -12.65
CA THR A 86 10.58 13.82 -12.94
C THR A 86 11.64 14.34 -11.97
N LYS A 87 11.48 15.56 -11.45
CA LYS A 87 12.42 16.15 -10.49
C LYS A 87 12.31 15.44 -9.14
N TYR A 88 11.10 15.22 -8.66
CA TYR A 88 10.87 14.43 -7.45
C TYR A 88 11.40 13.00 -7.61
N GLN A 89 11.19 12.38 -8.78
CA GLN A 89 11.73 11.04 -9.07
C GLN A 89 13.25 10.97 -8.91
N GLU A 90 13.99 11.90 -9.54
CA GLU A 90 15.44 11.98 -9.43
C GLU A 90 15.87 12.18 -7.98
N GLN A 91 15.23 13.11 -7.27
CA GLN A 91 15.53 13.38 -5.86
C GLN A 91 15.27 12.18 -4.95
N LEU A 92 14.17 11.46 -5.15
CA LEU A 92 13.81 10.28 -4.36
C LEU A 92 14.80 9.14 -4.60
N ASN A 93 15.14 8.87 -5.86
CA ASN A 93 16.14 7.87 -6.22
C ASN A 93 17.51 8.21 -5.62
N ASP A 94 17.93 9.48 -5.69
CA ASP A 94 19.18 9.96 -5.10
C ASP A 94 19.20 9.82 -3.57
N ILE A 95 18.10 10.14 -2.90
CA ILE A 95 17.98 10.00 -1.43
C ILE A 95 18.15 8.54 -1.03
N ILE A 96 17.44 7.63 -1.70
CA ILE A 96 17.47 6.19 -1.40
C ILE A 96 18.88 5.62 -1.64
N GLU A 97 19.50 5.95 -2.78
CA GLU A 97 20.86 5.51 -3.07
C GLU A 97 21.89 6.10 -2.10
N SER A 98 21.74 7.37 -1.73
CA SER A 98 22.61 8.04 -0.76
C SER A 98 22.52 7.39 0.63
N HIS A 99 21.32 7.04 1.08
CA HIS A 99 21.12 6.33 2.35
C HIS A 99 21.82 4.97 2.33
N ALA A 100 21.54 4.15 1.32
CA ALA A 100 22.17 2.83 1.19
C ALA A 100 23.71 2.92 1.08
N SER A 101 24.23 3.90 0.35
CA SER A 101 25.67 4.14 0.24
C SER A 101 26.30 4.57 1.56
N LYS A 102 25.61 5.38 2.36
CA LYS A 102 26.08 5.78 3.71
C LYS A 102 26.09 4.60 4.67
N ASP A 103 25.07 3.75 4.63
CA ASP A 103 25.05 2.52 5.43
C ASP A 103 26.16 1.58 5.03
N MET A 104 26.36 1.35 3.73
CA MET A 104 27.46 0.55 3.23
C MET A 104 28.81 1.09 3.70
N ALA A 105 29.08 2.39 3.54
CA ALA A 105 30.33 3.01 3.99
C ALA A 105 30.54 2.89 5.51
N LYS A 106 29.47 2.98 6.31
CA LYS A 106 29.51 2.75 7.76
C LYS A 106 29.92 1.31 8.08
N TRP A 107 29.27 0.34 7.45
CA TRP A 107 29.56 -1.09 7.66
C TRP A 107 30.94 -1.49 7.15
N GLU A 108 31.40 -0.92 6.03
CA GLU A 108 32.77 -1.11 5.52
C GLU A 108 33.80 -0.68 6.57
N LYS A 109 33.60 0.51 7.16
CA LYS A 109 34.46 1.04 8.20
C LYS A 109 34.45 0.15 9.45
N GLU A 110 33.28 -0.22 9.96
CA GLU A 110 33.15 -1.06 11.16
C GLU A 110 33.78 -2.44 10.96
N ALA A 111 33.60 -3.05 9.79
CA ALA A 111 34.20 -4.33 9.44
C ALA A 111 35.72 -4.25 9.38
N ALA A 112 36.28 -3.22 8.72
CA ALA A 112 37.71 -3.02 8.60
C ALA A 112 38.40 -2.75 9.95
N GLU A 113 37.79 -1.89 10.80
CA GLU A 113 38.30 -1.60 12.15
C GLU A 113 38.29 -2.86 13.03
N THR A 114 37.23 -3.66 12.94
CA THR A 114 37.12 -4.90 13.69
C THR A 114 38.14 -5.94 13.23
N ALA A 115 38.36 -6.05 11.92
CA ALA A 115 39.36 -6.96 11.36
C ALA A 115 40.79 -6.59 11.80
N ALA A 116 41.12 -5.29 11.84
CA ALA A 116 42.40 -4.81 12.36
C ALA A 116 42.57 -5.15 13.86
N SER A 117 41.50 -5.00 14.65
CA SER A 117 41.49 -5.41 16.06
C SER A 117 41.67 -6.93 16.23
N ALA A 118 41.00 -7.74 15.40
CA ALA A 118 41.10 -9.19 15.41
C ALA A 118 42.52 -9.68 15.16
N GLN A 119 43.17 -9.10 14.14
CA GLN A 119 44.58 -9.38 13.83
C GLN A 119 45.51 -9.01 14.99
N LYS A 120 45.29 -7.87 15.66
CA LYS A 120 46.10 -7.43 16.80
C LYS A 120 45.93 -8.31 18.03
N ASN A 121 44.72 -8.80 18.29
CA ASN A 121 44.37 -9.54 19.51
C ASN A 121 44.33 -11.06 19.31
N GLY A 122 44.65 -11.55 18.10
CA GLY A 122 44.83 -12.98 17.83
C GLY A 122 43.54 -13.81 17.81
N TYR A 123 42.39 -13.21 17.50
CA TYR A 123 41.14 -13.94 17.29
C TYR A 123 40.73 -13.93 15.82
N THR A 124 40.06 -15.00 15.38
CA THR A 124 39.56 -15.12 14.01
C THR A 124 38.23 -14.40 13.87
N MET A 125 38.12 -13.53 12.87
CA MET A 125 36.88 -12.83 12.53
C MET A 125 36.27 -13.41 11.25
N ARG A 126 34.94 -13.51 11.22
CA ARG A 126 34.18 -13.75 9.99
C ARG A 126 33.80 -12.40 9.35
N PRO A 127 33.66 -12.33 8.02
CA PRO A 127 33.13 -11.13 7.37
C PRO A 127 31.81 -10.70 8.01
N TYR A 128 31.61 -9.40 8.15
CA TYR A 128 30.31 -8.83 8.45
C TYR A 128 29.39 -9.00 7.25
N GLN A 129 28.09 -8.91 7.48
CA GLN A 129 27.08 -8.95 6.42
C GLN A 129 26.22 -7.70 6.47
N LEU A 130 25.90 -7.15 5.31
CA LEU A 130 24.93 -6.07 5.16
C LEU A 130 23.93 -6.43 4.06
N THR A 131 22.66 -6.49 4.44
CA THR A 131 21.53 -6.71 3.55
C THR A 131 20.68 -5.45 3.51
N ILE A 132 20.34 -4.99 2.31
CA ILE A 132 19.35 -3.93 2.09
C ILE A 132 18.36 -4.43 1.06
N THR A 133 17.09 -4.51 1.44
CA THR A 133 15.99 -4.92 0.56
C THR A 133 14.88 -3.89 0.57
N TYR A 134 13.93 -4.01 -0.36
CA TYR A 134 12.76 -3.14 -0.39
C TYR A 134 11.50 -3.91 -0.78
N GLU A 135 10.36 -3.33 -0.40
CA GLU A 135 9.03 -3.79 -0.75
C GLU A 135 8.17 -2.60 -1.17
N LEU A 136 7.63 -2.64 -2.39
CA LEU A 136 6.58 -1.73 -2.85
C LEU A 136 5.25 -2.25 -2.29
N THR A 137 4.77 -1.62 -1.21
CA THR A 137 3.61 -2.10 -0.45
C THR A 137 2.28 -1.58 -1.00
N SER A 138 2.34 -0.49 -1.77
CA SER A 138 1.25 0.03 -2.59
C SER A 138 1.81 0.76 -3.81
N ASP A 139 1.21 0.54 -4.97
CA ASP A 139 1.59 1.10 -6.27
C ASP A 139 0.57 2.14 -6.78
N GLY A 140 -0.22 2.72 -5.87
CA GLY A 140 -1.36 3.59 -6.17
C GLY A 140 -2.72 2.92 -5.95
N THR A 141 -2.74 1.63 -5.66
CA THR A 141 -3.98 0.86 -5.41
C THR A 141 -4.69 1.26 -4.10
N ASP A 142 -3.98 1.86 -3.15
CA ASP A 142 -4.53 2.30 -1.86
C ASP A 142 -4.89 3.80 -1.87
N GLY A 143 -5.80 4.17 -2.78
CA GLY A 143 -6.29 5.56 -2.92
C GLY A 143 -5.23 6.50 -3.49
N ASP A 144 -4.62 6.10 -4.61
CA ASP A 144 -3.56 6.81 -5.36
C ASP A 144 -2.23 6.99 -4.59
N LEU A 145 -2.10 6.31 -3.45
CA LEU A 145 -0.89 6.34 -2.64
C LEU A 145 0.13 5.31 -3.14
N ILE A 146 1.34 5.78 -3.43
CA ILE A 146 2.51 4.92 -3.60
C ILE A 146 3.20 4.83 -2.25
N SER A 147 3.47 3.61 -1.81
CA SER A 147 4.09 3.32 -0.52
C SER A 147 5.15 2.24 -0.67
N LEU A 148 6.31 2.50 -0.09
CA LEU A 148 7.45 1.60 -0.14
C LEU A 148 8.16 1.58 1.21
N LYS A 149 8.68 0.41 1.60
CA LYS A 149 9.61 0.27 2.72
C LYS A 149 10.97 -0.27 2.25
N VAL A 150 12.04 0.28 2.80
CA VAL A 150 13.43 -0.20 2.64
C VAL A 150 13.86 -0.75 3.99
N ILE A 151 14.37 -1.99 3.99
CA ILE A 151 14.81 -2.69 5.19
C ILE A 151 16.32 -2.84 5.12
N THR A 152 17.03 -2.29 6.10
CA THR A 152 18.48 -2.38 6.23
C THR A 152 18.82 -3.22 7.45
N GLU A 153 19.50 -4.34 7.25
CA GLU A 153 19.92 -5.23 8.32
C GLU A 153 21.41 -5.55 8.14
N GLY A 154 22.16 -5.53 9.25
CA GLY A 154 23.54 -5.98 9.20
C GLY A 154 23.90 -6.85 10.38
N MET A 155 24.88 -7.72 10.16
CA MET A 155 25.34 -8.72 11.10
C MET A 155 26.85 -8.57 11.28
N GLY A 156 27.28 -8.29 12.51
CA GLY A 156 28.69 -8.15 12.85
C GLY A 156 29.01 -8.78 14.20
N MET A 157 29.92 -8.18 14.97
CA MET A 157 30.26 -8.67 16.32
C MET A 157 29.06 -8.65 17.26
N ASN A 158 28.24 -7.60 17.15
CA ASN A 158 26.89 -7.57 17.69
C ASN A 158 25.93 -7.74 16.51
N ASN A 159 24.84 -8.49 16.71
CA ASN A 159 23.77 -8.51 15.72
C ASN A 159 23.23 -7.09 15.59
N GLY A 160 23.25 -6.56 14.36
CA GLY A 160 22.66 -5.28 14.05
C GLY A 160 21.16 -5.34 14.29
N VAL A 161 20.61 -4.16 14.49
CA VAL A 161 19.17 -3.96 14.60
C VAL A 161 18.70 -3.59 13.21
N PRO A 162 17.78 -4.35 12.59
CA PRO A 162 17.17 -3.89 11.35
C PRO A 162 16.64 -2.46 11.46
N ARG A 163 16.71 -1.70 10.38
CA ARG A 163 16.10 -0.37 10.26
C ARG A 163 15.11 -0.41 9.11
N VAL A 164 13.94 0.18 9.32
CA VAL A 164 12.92 0.30 8.27
C VAL A 164 12.73 1.77 7.90
N ASP A 165 13.09 2.14 6.68
CA ASP A 165 12.83 3.48 6.11
C ASP A 165 11.59 3.40 5.22
N THR A 166 10.65 4.32 5.38
CA THR A 166 9.37 4.32 4.64
C THR A 166 9.21 5.55 3.77
N TYR A 167 8.68 5.37 2.56
CA TYR A 167 8.44 6.42 1.57
C TYR A 167 7.00 6.37 1.09
N ASN A 168 6.24 7.46 1.32
CA ASN A 168 4.82 7.55 1.00
C ASN A 168 4.53 8.83 0.24
N PHE A 169 3.96 8.74 -0.97
CA PHE A 169 3.67 9.90 -1.81
C PHE A 169 2.57 9.62 -2.86
N ARG A 170 1.94 10.68 -3.38
CA ARG A 170 1.02 10.63 -4.52
C ARG A 170 1.76 11.01 -5.81
N ASN A 171 1.54 10.24 -6.88
CA ASN A 171 2.15 10.49 -8.20
C ASN A 171 1.31 11.49 -9.00
N GLU A 172 1.46 12.77 -8.67
CA GLU A 172 0.79 13.89 -9.33
C GLU A 172 1.80 14.71 -10.14
N ALA A 173 1.32 15.72 -10.89
CA ALA A 173 2.21 16.60 -11.68
C ALA A 173 3.28 17.30 -10.82
N GLU A 174 2.95 17.59 -9.57
CA GLU A 174 3.88 17.91 -8.50
C GLU A 174 3.69 16.84 -7.42
N ALA A 175 4.71 16.01 -7.18
CA ALA A 175 4.55 14.87 -6.29
C ALA A 175 4.32 15.33 -4.85
N GLN A 176 3.26 14.80 -4.22
CA GLN A 176 2.91 15.15 -2.85
C GLN A 176 3.38 14.07 -1.89
N ARG A 177 4.33 14.40 -1.00
CA ARG A 177 4.64 13.54 0.15
C ARG A 177 3.40 13.41 1.04
N VAL A 178 3.10 12.18 1.46
CA VAL A 178 1.95 11.87 2.32
C VAL A 178 2.40 11.64 3.76
N THR A 179 1.69 12.24 4.70
CA THR A 179 1.87 12.11 6.15
C THR A 179 0.68 11.39 6.78
N LEU A 180 0.81 11.01 8.06
CA LEU A 180 -0.33 10.47 8.82
C LEU A 180 -1.46 11.50 8.97
N GLU A 181 -1.15 12.80 9.03
CA GLU A 181 -2.16 13.86 9.06
C GLU A 181 -2.95 13.93 7.75
N ASP A 182 -2.29 13.72 6.60
CA ASP A 182 -3.00 13.66 5.31
C ASP A 182 -3.93 12.44 5.20
N LEU A 183 -3.59 11.34 5.88
CA LEU A 183 -4.39 10.12 5.89
C LEU A 183 -5.56 10.18 6.87
N PHE A 184 -5.33 10.70 8.08
CA PHE A 184 -6.28 10.61 9.21
C PHE A 184 -6.84 11.97 9.65
N GLY A 185 -6.45 13.06 8.99
CA GLY A 185 -6.82 14.42 9.35
C GLY A 185 -6.08 14.94 10.59
N ARG A 186 -6.52 16.09 11.10
CA ARG A 186 -5.88 16.79 12.24
C ARG A 186 -5.79 15.95 13.51
N ASP A 187 -6.71 15.01 13.69
CA ASP A 187 -6.77 14.12 14.86
C ASP A 187 -5.94 12.84 14.70
N TYR A 188 -5.06 12.76 13.69
CA TYR A 188 -4.29 11.54 13.37
C TYR A 188 -3.56 10.95 14.57
N LYS A 189 -2.96 11.78 15.43
CA LYS A 189 -2.26 11.31 16.63
C LYS A 189 -3.19 10.54 17.55
N ALA A 190 -4.37 11.09 17.86
CA ALA A 190 -5.33 10.44 18.73
C ALA A 190 -5.85 9.13 18.12
N ILE A 191 -6.15 9.12 16.81
CA ILE A 191 -6.63 7.93 16.09
C ILE A 191 -5.59 6.81 16.12
N VAL A 192 -4.35 7.14 15.74
CA VAL A 192 -3.26 6.17 15.67
C VAL A 192 -2.87 5.69 17.07
N ASP A 193 -2.71 6.60 18.04
CA ASP A 193 -2.37 6.23 19.41
C ASP A 193 -3.41 5.28 20.02
N GLN A 194 -4.70 5.52 19.76
CA GLN A 194 -5.76 4.65 20.24
C GLN A 194 -5.69 3.26 19.61
N ALA A 195 -5.41 3.16 18.31
CA ALA A 195 -5.26 1.89 17.61
C ALA A 195 -4.05 1.10 18.14
N VAL A 196 -2.91 1.75 18.31
CA VAL A 196 -1.68 1.14 18.88
C VAL A 196 -1.93 0.68 20.32
N LYS A 197 -2.52 1.51 21.17
CA LYS A 197 -2.89 1.12 22.56
C LYS A 197 -3.81 -0.09 22.59
N THR A 198 -4.80 -0.14 21.70
CA THR A 198 -5.73 -1.27 21.60
C THR A 198 -5.01 -2.55 21.20
N ALA A 199 -4.09 -2.48 20.23
CA ALA A 199 -3.29 -3.63 19.81
C ALA A 199 -2.33 -4.11 20.91
N ILE A 200 -1.64 -3.19 21.60
CA ILE A 200 -0.77 -3.52 22.75
C ILE A 200 -1.57 -4.17 23.88
N ALA A 201 -2.77 -3.65 24.17
CA ALA A 201 -3.62 -4.19 25.23
C ALA A 201 -4.14 -5.62 24.92
N ALA A 202 -4.16 -6.03 23.66
CA ALA A 202 -4.52 -7.38 23.24
C ALA A 202 -3.36 -8.39 23.36
N ASP A 203 -2.13 -7.92 23.56
CA ASP A 203 -0.91 -8.75 23.59
C ASP A 203 0.07 -8.26 24.68
N GLN A 204 -0.45 -8.01 25.88
CA GLN A 204 0.25 -7.32 26.97
C GLN A 204 1.56 -7.98 27.42
N GLU A 205 1.73 -9.28 27.21
CA GLU A 205 2.91 -10.04 27.63
C GLU A 205 4.17 -9.66 26.83
N ASN A 206 4.01 -9.15 25.61
CA ASN A 206 5.11 -8.81 24.71
C ASN A 206 5.53 -7.33 24.76
N TYR A 207 4.78 -6.49 25.49
CA TYR A 207 4.96 -5.04 25.52
C TYR A 207 5.19 -4.49 26.93
N PHE A 208 6.02 -3.45 27.02
CA PHE A 208 6.22 -2.73 28.27
C PHE A 208 4.93 -2.02 28.72
N GLN A 209 4.75 -1.94 30.03
CA GLN A 209 3.56 -1.39 30.69
C GLN A 209 3.91 -0.09 31.43
N HIS A 210 2.90 0.69 31.80
CA HIS A 210 3.03 1.89 32.62
C HIS A 210 3.99 2.95 32.02
N GLU A 211 4.90 3.50 32.81
CA GLU A 211 5.81 4.58 32.43
C GLU A 211 6.82 4.17 31.35
N ASP A 212 7.12 2.87 31.25
CA ASP A 212 8.00 2.29 30.22
C ASP A 212 7.22 1.84 28.97
N GLY A 213 5.88 1.95 29.00
CA GLY A 213 4.99 1.56 27.90
C GLY A 213 4.81 2.63 26.83
N PHE A 214 3.91 2.38 25.88
CA PHE A 214 3.66 3.28 24.75
C PHE A 214 3.15 4.67 25.16
N GLN A 215 3.95 5.69 24.85
CA GLN A 215 3.68 7.10 25.19
C GLN A 215 2.98 7.90 24.08
N GLY A 216 2.75 7.30 22.91
CA GLY A 216 2.21 7.98 21.73
C GLY A 216 3.19 7.98 20.55
N ILE A 217 2.67 8.25 19.35
CA ILE A 217 3.47 8.34 18.14
C ILE A 217 4.19 9.70 18.01
N ASP A 218 5.35 9.68 17.34
CA ASP A 218 6.01 10.90 16.90
C ASP A 218 5.23 11.58 15.76
N ALA A 219 5.44 12.88 15.55
CA ALA A 219 4.79 13.59 14.43
C ALA A 219 5.23 13.07 13.05
N GLY A 220 6.47 12.58 12.96
CA GLY A 220 7.05 11.96 11.77
C GLY A 220 7.12 10.44 11.86
N GLN A 221 6.23 9.80 12.64
CA GLN A 221 6.23 8.34 12.82
C GLN A 221 6.25 7.63 11.47
N ALA A 222 7.16 6.67 11.31
CA ALA A 222 7.28 5.86 10.10
C ALA A 222 6.02 5.02 9.90
N PHE A 223 5.55 4.94 8.66
CA PHE A 223 4.40 4.13 8.29
C PHE A 223 4.50 3.72 6.83
N TYR A 224 3.81 2.66 6.44
CA TYR A 224 3.56 2.33 5.04
C TYR A 224 2.08 1.95 4.88
N VAL A 225 1.55 1.97 3.66
CA VAL A 225 0.19 1.47 3.38
C VAL A 225 0.22 0.19 2.57
N SER A 226 -0.73 -0.69 2.85
CA SER A 226 -1.02 -1.86 2.04
C SER A 226 -2.47 -2.31 2.28
N GLY A 227 -3.25 -2.47 1.21
CA GLY A 227 -4.60 -3.03 1.28
C GLY A 227 -5.54 -2.23 2.19
N GLY A 228 -5.62 -0.92 1.98
CA GLY A 228 -6.48 0.02 2.71
C GLY A 228 -6.09 0.23 4.17
N THR A 229 -4.87 -0.16 4.55
CA THR A 229 -4.40 -0.15 5.94
C THR A 229 -3.05 0.55 6.02
N ALA A 230 -2.92 1.52 6.92
CA ALA A 230 -1.63 2.05 7.32
C ALA A 230 -1.02 1.14 8.40
N TYR A 231 0.23 0.74 8.22
CA TYR A 231 1.03 0.01 9.19
C TYR A 231 2.03 0.97 9.81
N ILE A 232 1.87 1.22 11.11
CA ILE A 232 2.70 2.14 11.89
C ILE A 232 3.94 1.38 12.36
N VAL A 233 5.11 1.82 11.93
CA VAL A 233 6.38 1.10 12.13
C VAL A 233 7.11 1.69 13.33
N PHE A 234 7.42 0.85 14.31
CA PHE A 234 8.29 1.21 15.44
C PHE A 234 9.66 0.59 15.25
N GLN A 235 10.70 1.43 15.21
CA GLN A 235 12.09 0.95 15.21
C GLN A 235 12.37 0.23 16.53
N LYS A 236 13.21 -0.80 16.50
CA LYS A 236 13.58 -1.51 17.73
C LYS A 236 14.27 -0.55 18.70
N TYR A 237 13.86 -0.60 19.97
CA TYR A 237 14.29 0.27 21.07
C TYR A 237 13.78 1.73 21.03
N SER A 238 12.80 2.09 20.20
CA SER A 238 12.05 3.35 20.41
C SER A 238 11.18 3.25 21.67
N SER A 239 10.72 4.40 22.21
CA SER A 239 10.04 4.57 23.51
C SER A 239 8.70 3.83 23.70
N ALA A 240 8.36 2.92 22.78
CA ALA A 240 7.78 1.61 23.03
C ALA A 240 7.97 0.81 21.74
N PRO A 241 8.47 -0.45 21.82
CA PRO A 241 7.61 -1.54 22.30
C PRO A 241 8.38 -2.81 22.79
N GLY A 242 8.56 -2.98 24.09
CA GLY A 242 8.83 -4.30 24.70
C GLY A 242 10.01 -5.11 24.16
N ALA A 243 9.93 -6.43 24.34
CA ALA A 243 10.87 -7.40 23.77
C ALA A 243 10.52 -7.80 22.32
N ALA A 244 9.45 -7.22 21.75
CA ALA A 244 8.83 -7.62 20.49
C ALA A 244 9.59 -7.23 19.20
N GLY A 245 10.77 -6.62 19.31
CA GLY A 245 11.60 -6.26 18.15
C GLY A 245 11.10 -5.00 17.43
N MET A 246 10.56 -5.15 16.22
CA MET A 246 9.99 -4.07 15.39
C MET A 246 8.53 -4.37 15.07
N PRO A 247 7.59 -4.04 15.97
CA PRO A 247 6.20 -4.24 15.69
C PRO A 247 5.70 -3.20 14.68
N GLU A 248 4.76 -3.67 13.87
CA GLU A 248 3.98 -2.89 12.93
C GLU A 248 2.52 -2.93 13.40
N PHE A 249 1.91 -1.77 13.62
CA PHE A 249 0.52 -1.70 14.10
C PHE A 249 -0.41 -1.25 12.98
N ALA A 250 -1.46 -2.05 12.73
CA ALA A 250 -2.42 -1.78 11.67
C ALA A 250 -3.47 -0.73 12.09
N VAL A 251 -3.66 0.29 11.25
CA VAL A 251 -4.67 1.34 11.38
C VAL A 251 -5.40 1.47 10.04
N LYS A 252 -6.71 1.25 10.02
CA LYS A 252 -7.51 1.31 8.78
C LYS A 252 -7.62 2.74 8.26
N LEU A 253 -7.35 2.94 6.97
CA LEU A 253 -7.44 4.27 6.36
C LEU A 253 -8.91 4.77 6.35
N PRO A 254 -9.15 6.07 6.60
CA PRO A 254 -10.49 6.65 6.45
C PRO A 254 -10.99 6.50 5.02
N GLY A 255 -12.29 6.23 4.85
CA GLY A 255 -12.87 5.92 3.53
C GLY A 255 -12.56 4.51 3.00
N GLN A 256 -11.63 3.79 3.63
CA GLN A 256 -11.33 2.36 3.40
C GLN A 256 -11.59 1.59 4.70
N GLY A 257 -12.88 1.49 5.07
CA GLY A 257 -13.31 0.73 6.25
C GLY A 257 -13.80 1.54 7.45
N GLN A 258 -13.99 2.85 7.29
CA GLN A 258 -15.01 3.58 8.06
C GLN A 258 -16.20 3.84 7.15
N ALA A 259 -17.13 2.90 7.14
CA ALA A 259 -18.51 3.26 6.92
C ALA A 259 -18.93 4.13 8.12
N THR A 260 -18.92 5.45 7.93
CA THR A 260 -19.99 6.24 8.54
C THR A 260 -21.29 5.52 8.20
N GLU A 261 -22.03 5.11 9.22
CA GLU A 261 -23.26 4.30 9.17
C GLU A 261 -24.43 4.93 8.36
N GLU A 262 -24.16 5.88 7.45
CA GLU A 262 -25.21 6.61 6.74
C GLU A 262 -24.85 7.00 5.30
N GLN A 263 -24.07 6.19 4.59
CA GLN A 263 -24.16 6.15 3.12
C GLN A 263 -24.20 4.69 2.65
N ALA A 264 -25.33 4.33 2.03
CA ALA A 264 -25.66 2.97 1.64
C ALA A 264 -24.52 2.34 0.82
N ALA A 265 -23.94 1.25 1.33
CA ALA A 265 -22.99 0.44 0.58
C ALA A 265 -23.58 0.11 -0.80
N ALA A 266 -22.80 0.33 -1.85
CA ALA A 266 -23.17 0.11 -3.25
C ALA A 266 -22.16 -0.83 -3.91
N ALA A 267 -22.67 -1.88 -4.56
CA ALA A 267 -21.89 -2.76 -5.42
C ALA A 267 -22.20 -2.43 -6.88
N VAL A 268 -21.16 -2.20 -7.68
CA VAL A 268 -21.30 -1.87 -9.11
C VAL A 268 -20.83 -3.04 -9.94
N MET A 269 -21.68 -3.51 -10.86
CA MET A 269 -21.37 -4.56 -11.83
C MET A 269 -21.32 -3.96 -13.24
N LYS A 270 -20.14 -3.98 -13.84
CA LYS A 270 -19.96 -3.59 -15.24
C LYS A 270 -20.65 -4.57 -16.18
N SER A 271 -21.12 -4.07 -17.31
CA SER A 271 -21.61 -4.89 -18.43
C SER A 271 -20.55 -5.94 -18.82
N GLY A 272 -20.94 -7.22 -18.85
CA GLY A 272 -20.05 -8.37 -19.08
C GLY A 272 -19.73 -9.21 -17.83
N VAL A 273 -19.94 -8.68 -16.62
CA VAL A 273 -19.76 -9.44 -15.35
C VAL A 273 -20.95 -10.35 -15.03
N TYR A 274 -22.14 -9.95 -15.49
CA TYR A 274 -23.40 -10.69 -15.37
C TYR A 274 -23.86 -11.16 -16.75
N TYR A 275 -24.76 -12.14 -16.80
CA TYR A 275 -25.34 -12.63 -18.05
C TYR A 275 -26.85 -12.79 -17.93
N LYS A 276 -27.55 -12.94 -19.06
CA LYS A 276 -28.96 -13.37 -19.08
C LYS A 276 -29.01 -14.88 -19.30
N ASP A 277 -29.76 -15.59 -18.47
CA ASP A 277 -30.00 -17.02 -18.67
C ASP A 277 -30.96 -17.28 -19.85
N ASN A 278 -31.24 -18.56 -20.10
CA ASN A 278 -32.13 -19.00 -21.18
C ASN A 278 -33.57 -18.49 -21.03
N ASN A 279 -33.96 -18.07 -19.83
CA ASN A 279 -35.28 -17.50 -19.50
C ASN A 279 -35.26 -15.96 -19.50
N GLY A 280 -34.16 -15.34 -19.93
CA GLY A 280 -33.97 -13.89 -19.97
C GLY A 280 -33.70 -13.25 -18.61
N LYS A 281 -33.49 -14.03 -17.54
CA LYS A 281 -33.23 -13.50 -16.20
C LYS A 281 -31.75 -13.14 -16.04
N ILE A 282 -31.51 -11.99 -15.42
CA ILE A 282 -30.15 -11.52 -15.14
C ILE A 282 -29.56 -12.38 -14.01
N MET A 283 -28.41 -12.99 -14.28
CA MET A 283 -27.63 -13.82 -13.37
C MET A 283 -26.35 -13.09 -12.97
N VAL A 284 -26.17 -12.88 -11.66
CA VAL A 284 -25.07 -12.09 -11.08
C VAL A 284 -24.17 -12.93 -10.18
N PRO A 285 -22.85 -12.65 -10.11
CA PRO A 285 -21.93 -13.40 -9.26
C PRO A 285 -22.15 -13.07 -7.78
N ALA A 286 -22.83 -13.95 -7.05
CA ALA A 286 -23.35 -13.68 -5.71
C ALA A 286 -22.25 -13.19 -4.74
N ALA A 287 -21.14 -13.92 -4.65
CA ALA A 287 -20.05 -13.60 -3.73
C ALA A 287 -19.39 -12.25 -4.04
N GLN A 288 -19.24 -11.89 -5.31
CA GLN A 288 -18.59 -10.65 -5.72
C GLN A 288 -19.46 -9.43 -5.36
N VAL A 289 -20.77 -9.51 -5.61
CA VAL A 289 -21.70 -8.42 -5.32
C VAL A 289 -21.92 -8.27 -3.82
N LEU A 290 -22.15 -9.38 -3.13
CA LEU A 290 -22.49 -9.38 -1.70
C LEU A 290 -21.33 -8.95 -0.82
N ARG A 291 -20.09 -9.34 -1.15
CA ARG A 291 -18.90 -8.90 -0.39
C ARG A 291 -18.64 -7.39 -0.51
N GLN A 292 -18.93 -6.77 -1.65
CA GLN A 292 -18.90 -5.31 -1.81
C GLN A 292 -19.94 -4.60 -0.91
N LEU A 293 -21.03 -5.29 -0.60
CA LEU A 293 -22.06 -4.83 0.34
C LEU A 293 -21.81 -5.31 1.78
N HIS A 294 -20.60 -5.80 2.09
CA HIS A 294 -20.18 -6.30 3.40
C HIS A 294 -21.01 -7.48 3.94
N PHE A 295 -21.51 -8.34 3.05
CA PHE A 295 -22.00 -9.67 3.45
C PHE A 295 -20.84 -10.67 3.48
N ASP A 296 -20.84 -11.52 4.50
CA ASP A 296 -20.05 -12.73 4.52
C ASP A 296 -20.67 -13.75 3.56
N VAL A 297 -19.84 -14.32 2.69
CA VAL A 297 -20.24 -15.39 1.77
C VAL A 297 -19.26 -16.55 1.87
N LYS A 298 -19.73 -17.66 2.45
CA LYS A 298 -18.96 -18.90 2.67
C LYS A 298 -19.46 -20.01 1.75
N TRP A 299 -18.53 -20.70 1.10
CA TRP A 299 -18.86 -21.82 0.22
C TRP A 299 -18.73 -23.14 0.97
N ASN A 300 -19.80 -23.93 0.98
CA ASN A 300 -19.82 -25.30 1.47
C ASN A 300 -19.79 -26.26 0.27
N GLY A 301 -18.60 -26.75 -0.08
CA GLY A 301 -18.40 -27.65 -1.23
C GLY A 301 -19.11 -28.99 -1.10
N LYS A 302 -19.27 -29.50 0.13
CA LYS A 302 -19.96 -30.78 0.40
C LYS A 302 -21.45 -30.68 0.06
N ASN A 303 -22.08 -29.58 0.47
CA ASN A 303 -23.52 -29.34 0.29
C ASN A 303 -23.83 -28.50 -0.95
N LYS A 304 -22.81 -28.15 -1.75
CA LYS A 304 -22.91 -27.25 -2.91
C LYS A 304 -23.71 -25.98 -2.62
N THR A 305 -23.48 -25.40 -1.44
CA THR A 305 -24.29 -24.31 -0.91
C THR A 305 -23.40 -23.11 -0.57
N ALA A 306 -23.79 -21.91 -1.01
CA ALA A 306 -23.20 -20.68 -0.53
C ALA A 306 -24.06 -20.12 0.61
N GLU A 307 -23.45 -20.02 1.79
CA GLU A 307 -24.03 -19.43 3.00
C GLU A 307 -23.71 -17.94 3.02
N ILE A 308 -24.73 -17.12 3.26
CA ILE A 308 -24.69 -15.66 3.14
C ILE A 308 -25.17 -15.07 4.46
N SER A 309 -24.38 -14.19 5.06
CA SER A 309 -24.77 -13.52 6.32
C SER A 309 -24.29 -12.08 6.40
N LYS A 310 -25.06 -11.24 7.10
CA LYS A 310 -24.67 -9.86 7.47
C LYS A 310 -25.45 -9.44 8.71
N GLY A 311 -24.78 -9.32 9.86
CA GLY A 311 -25.45 -9.10 11.14
C GLY A 311 -26.51 -10.18 11.43
N ALA A 312 -27.77 -9.78 11.60
CA ALA A 312 -28.89 -10.70 11.81
C ALA A 312 -29.47 -11.33 10.52
N VAL A 313 -29.04 -10.87 9.34
CA VAL A 313 -29.49 -11.41 8.05
C VAL A 313 -28.73 -12.70 7.76
N TRP A 314 -29.45 -13.78 7.47
CA TRP A 314 -28.89 -15.04 7.01
C TRP A 314 -29.71 -15.60 5.83
N SER A 315 -29.02 -16.16 4.84
CA SER A 315 -29.60 -16.85 3.69
C SER A 315 -28.64 -17.93 3.20
N ALA A 316 -29.15 -18.90 2.45
CA ALA A 316 -28.34 -19.89 1.77
C ALA A 316 -28.85 -20.12 0.35
N VAL A 317 -27.91 -20.31 -0.59
CA VAL A 317 -28.23 -20.67 -1.98
C VAL A 317 -27.56 -21.98 -2.34
N THR A 318 -28.34 -22.97 -2.74
CA THR A 318 -27.84 -24.30 -3.13
C THR A 318 -27.82 -24.41 -4.65
N LEU A 319 -26.70 -24.85 -5.21
CA LEU A 319 -26.57 -25.02 -6.67
C LEU A 319 -27.68 -25.91 -7.23
N ASN A 320 -28.18 -25.53 -8.41
CA ASN A 320 -29.22 -26.23 -9.17
C ASN A 320 -30.56 -26.40 -8.43
N LYS A 321 -30.80 -25.60 -7.37
CA LYS A 321 -32.06 -25.61 -6.62
C LYS A 321 -32.70 -24.22 -6.63
N ASP A 322 -33.81 -24.09 -7.35
CA ASP A 322 -34.63 -22.86 -7.38
C ASP A 322 -35.47 -22.72 -6.10
N ALA A 323 -34.80 -22.49 -4.98
CA ALA A 323 -35.42 -22.32 -3.67
C ALA A 323 -34.56 -21.38 -2.83
N TYR A 324 -35.10 -20.20 -2.50
CA TYR A 324 -34.38 -19.13 -1.83
C TYR A 324 -35.13 -18.68 -0.58
N SER A 325 -34.41 -18.45 0.51
CA SER A 325 -34.99 -18.17 1.83
C SER A 325 -34.29 -17.00 2.50
N PHE A 326 -35.04 -16.19 3.25
CA PHE A 326 -34.52 -15.14 4.11
C PHE A 326 -34.79 -15.48 5.57
N GLY A 327 -33.73 -15.60 6.38
CA GLY A 327 -33.84 -15.99 7.79
C GLY A 327 -34.56 -17.33 7.96
N LYS A 328 -35.59 -17.36 8.82
CA LYS A 328 -36.39 -18.56 9.14
C LYS A 328 -37.64 -18.72 8.25
N MET A 329 -37.75 -17.97 7.15
CA MET A 329 -38.92 -18.04 6.27
C MET A 329 -38.87 -19.24 5.31
N ALA A 330 -40.04 -19.71 4.89
CA ALA A 330 -40.16 -20.79 3.91
C ALA A 330 -39.49 -20.39 2.57
N PRO A 331 -38.68 -21.27 1.96
CA PRO A 331 -38.04 -20.99 0.68
C PRO A 331 -39.06 -20.76 -0.43
N ARG A 332 -38.80 -19.80 -1.32
CA ARG A 332 -39.61 -19.52 -2.52
C ARG A 332 -38.78 -19.61 -3.80
N PRO A 333 -39.38 -20.00 -4.94
CA PRO A 333 -38.70 -20.01 -6.23
C PRO A 333 -38.59 -18.60 -6.80
N LEU A 334 -37.53 -18.36 -7.55
CA LEU A 334 -37.30 -17.15 -8.33
C LEU A 334 -37.30 -17.42 -9.84
N GLY A 335 -37.58 -18.65 -10.26
CA GLY A 335 -37.72 -19.08 -11.65
C GLY A 335 -36.41 -19.32 -12.40
N SER A 336 -35.28 -19.27 -11.69
CA SER A 336 -33.95 -19.65 -12.16
C SER A 336 -33.13 -20.13 -10.97
N ALA A 337 -32.46 -21.27 -11.10
CA ALA A 337 -31.64 -21.85 -10.04
C ALA A 337 -30.21 -21.25 -10.01
N PRO A 338 -29.49 -21.33 -8.88
CA PRO A 338 -28.10 -20.92 -8.83
C PRO A 338 -27.22 -21.83 -9.69
N GLU A 339 -26.29 -21.23 -10.44
CA GLU A 339 -25.37 -21.94 -11.36
C GLU A 339 -23.92 -21.66 -10.97
N MET A 340 -23.00 -22.59 -11.29
CA MET A 340 -21.56 -22.35 -11.14
C MET A 340 -20.93 -22.17 -12.52
N LYS A 341 -20.30 -21.02 -12.76
CA LYS A 341 -19.56 -20.70 -14.00
C LYS A 341 -18.24 -20.03 -13.66
N GLY A 342 -17.14 -20.49 -14.25
CA GLY A 342 -15.82 -19.91 -14.03
C GLY A 342 -15.38 -19.90 -12.56
N GLY A 343 -15.83 -20.86 -11.74
CA GLY A 343 -15.54 -20.89 -10.30
C GLY A 343 -16.40 -19.96 -9.45
N HIS A 344 -17.35 -19.23 -10.04
CA HIS A 344 -18.26 -18.33 -9.34
C HIS A 344 -19.68 -18.89 -9.30
N VAL A 345 -20.36 -18.68 -8.16
CA VAL A 345 -21.79 -18.98 -8.01
C VAL A 345 -22.59 -17.79 -8.50
N TYR A 346 -23.37 -18.01 -9.55
CA TYR A 346 -24.31 -17.05 -10.12
C TYR A 346 -25.72 -17.30 -9.59
N VAL A 347 -26.40 -16.22 -9.21
CA VAL A 347 -27.77 -16.22 -8.72
C VAL A 347 -28.61 -15.24 -9.53
N PRO A 348 -29.94 -15.41 -9.61
CA PRO A 348 -30.81 -14.42 -10.24
C PRO A 348 -30.66 -13.07 -9.52
N LEU A 349 -30.68 -11.96 -10.25
CA LEU A 349 -30.68 -10.62 -9.64
C LEU A 349 -31.84 -10.46 -8.64
N ALA A 350 -32.97 -11.13 -8.92
CA ALA A 350 -34.13 -11.22 -8.03
C ALA A 350 -33.80 -11.80 -6.65
N PHE A 351 -32.72 -12.59 -6.49
CA PHE A 351 -32.28 -13.05 -5.18
C PHE A 351 -31.79 -11.87 -4.33
N LEU A 352 -31.04 -10.94 -4.92
CA LEU A 352 -30.58 -9.75 -4.22
C LEU A 352 -31.75 -8.84 -3.88
N THR A 353 -32.68 -8.62 -4.81
CA THR A 353 -33.79 -7.66 -4.60
C THR A 353 -34.94 -8.23 -3.78
N ASP A 354 -35.37 -9.46 -4.09
CA ASP A 354 -36.63 -9.98 -3.56
C ASP A 354 -36.38 -10.81 -2.29
N ILE A 355 -35.21 -11.43 -2.15
CA ILE A 355 -34.89 -12.25 -0.96
C ILE A 355 -34.06 -11.46 0.04
N LEU A 356 -33.00 -10.79 -0.40
CA LEU A 356 -32.14 -9.99 0.50
C LEU A 356 -32.61 -8.53 0.66
N HIS A 357 -33.70 -8.14 -0.01
CA HIS A 357 -34.28 -6.81 0.07
C HIS A 357 -33.30 -5.67 -0.30
N LEU A 358 -32.36 -5.95 -1.21
CA LEU A 358 -31.45 -4.96 -1.76
C LEU A 358 -32.12 -4.17 -2.91
N GLN A 359 -31.61 -2.99 -3.23
CA GLN A 359 -32.07 -2.21 -4.37
C GLN A 359 -31.13 -2.45 -5.54
N ALA A 360 -31.66 -2.58 -6.77
CA ALA A 360 -30.84 -2.71 -7.98
C ALA A 360 -31.32 -1.72 -9.06
N LYS A 361 -30.39 -0.99 -9.66
CA LYS A 361 -30.65 -0.07 -10.78
C LYS A 361 -29.68 -0.38 -11.91
N GLN A 362 -30.22 -0.47 -13.13
CA GLN A 362 -29.42 -0.60 -14.34
C GLN A 362 -29.36 0.76 -15.05
N ASP A 363 -28.17 1.18 -15.44
CA ASP A 363 -27.97 2.44 -16.17
C ASP A 363 -28.08 2.27 -17.69
N LYS A 364 -27.86 3.37 -18.42
CA LYS A 364 -27.93 3.41 -19.90
C LYS A 364 -26.78 2.66 -20.58
N HIS A 365 -25.68 2.41 -19.89
CA HIS A 365 -24.52 1.67 -20.39
C HIS A 365 -24.63 0.17 -20.08
N GLY A 366 -25.67 -0.23 -19.34
CA GLY A 366 -25.93 -1.60 -18.94
C GLY A 366 -25.26 -1.97 -17.62
N ASP A 367 -24.64 -1.03 -16.90
CA ASP A 367 -24.05 -1.33 -15.60
C ASP A 367 -25.15 -1.45 -14.54
N ILE A 368 -25.02 -2.41 -13.63
CA ILE A 368 -25.99 -2.66 -12.56
C ILE A 368 -25.38 -2.24 -11.24
N THR A 369 -26.00 -1.27 -10.59
CA THR A 369 -25.67 -0.85 -9.23
C THR A 369 -26.66 -1.47 -8.25
N VAL A 370 -26.14 -2.20 -7.25
CA VAL A 370 -26.91 -2.78 -6.16
C VAL A 370 -26.58 -2.05 -4.87
N THR A 371 -27.57 -1.59 -4.11
CA THR A 371 -27.37 -0.91 -2.82
C THR A 371 -28.16 -1.57 -1.71
N ALA A 372 -27.79 -1.32 -0.45
CA ALA A 372 -28.69 -1.60 0.67
C ALA A 372 -30.01 -0.82 0.49
N ALA A 373 -31.13 -1.40 0.91
CA ALA A 373 -32.36 -0.62 1.09
C ALA A 373 -32.15 0.39 2.23
N GLN A 374 -32.64 1.61 2.02
CA GLN A 374 -32.67 2.67 3.04
C GLN A 374 -33.74 2.37 4.10
#